data_AF-X6C433-F1
#
_entry.id   AF-X6C433-F1
#
_cell.length_a   1.000
_cell.length_b   1.000
_cell.length_c   1.000
_cell.angle_alpha   90.00
_cell.angle_beta   90.00
_cell.angle_gamma   90.00
#
_symmetry.space_group_name_H-M   'P 1'
#
loop_
_entity.id
_entity.type
_entity.pdbx_description
1 polymer ?
#
loop_
_entity_poly.entity_id
_entity_poly.type
_entity_poly.pdbx_seq_one_letter_code
_entity_poly.pdbx_strand_id
1 'polypeptide(L)'
;MAGGALAHYATVDSWLEDYTENLKKIAVPVLVMHGEADQVVPFASSVPRAVELLKIGLLKTYPGYPHGMLTTHADVLNPDLLSFIRS
;
A
#
# COMPACT_ATOMS: atom_id res chain seq x y z
N MET A 1 -7.95 3.41 18.08
CA MET A 1 -6.56 2.94 17.95
C MET A 1 -6.32 1.89 19.02
N ALA A 2 -6.05 0.65 18.64
CA ALA A 2 -5.82 -0.48 19.57
C ALA A 2 -4.37 -0.99 19.53
N GLY A 3 -3.40 -0.09 19.29
CA GLY A 3 -1.97 -0.39 19.28
C GLY A 3 -1.25 0.10 20.53
N GLY A 4 -0.08 -0.45 20.83
CA GLY A 4 0.75 -0.02 21.95
C GLY A 4 1.50 1.30 21.66
N ALA A 5 1.70 2.12 22.69
CA ALA A 5 2.36 3.43 22.55
C ALA A 5 3.77 3.32 21.92
N LEU A 6 4.55 2.31 22.32
CA LEU A 6 5.88 2.06 21.75
C LEU A 6 5.82 1.75 20.25
N ALA A 7 4.86 0.93 19.81
CA ALA A 7 4.70 0.58 18.40
C ALA A 7 4.32 1.80 17.57
N HIS A 8 3.42 2.64 18.07
CA HIS A 8 3.05 3.90 17.42
C HIS A 8 4.25 4.86 17.27
N TYR A 9 5.11 4.95 18.28
CA TYR A 9 6.33 5.75 18.21
C TYR A 9 7.35 5.17 17.21
N ALA A 10 7.64 3.87 17.32
CA ALA A 10 8.65 3.20 16.50
C ALA A 10 8.30 3.18 15.00
N THR A 11 7.01 3.14 14.65
CA THR A 11 6.57 3.17 13.25
C THR A 11 7.01 4.43 12.51
N VAL A 12 7.15 5.57 13.18
CA VAL A 12 7.56 6.83 12.52
C VAL A 12 8.94 6.70 11.88
N ASP A 13 9.87 6.01 12.57
CA ASP A 13 11.22 5.77 12.06
C ASP A 13 11.20 4.90 10.80
N SER A 14 10.35 3.87 10.78
CA SER A 14 10.19 2.97 9.63
C SER A 14 9.70 3.65 8.35
N TRP A 15 9.07 4.83 8.45
CA TRP A 15 8.62 5.58 7.27
C TRP A 15 9.77 6.19 6.47
N LEU A 16 10.95 6.32 7.08
CA LEU A 16 12.15 6.91 6.48
C LEU A 16 13.05 5.86 5.80
N GLU A 17 12.76 4.58 6.00
CA GLU A 17 13.56 3.47 5.48
C GLU A 17 13.50 3.34 3.96
N ASP A 18 14.63 2.96 3.34
CA ASP A 18 14.70 2.66 1.91
C ASP A 18 14.43 1.17 1.65
N TYR A 19 13.23 0.88 1.14
CA TYR A 19 12.79 -0.47 0.80
C TYR A 19 13.15 -0.89 -0.64
N THR A 20 13.94 -0.12 -1.39
CA THR A 20 14.22 -0.38 -2.82
C THR A 20 14.74 -1.80 -3.07
N GLU A 21 15.76 -2.24 -2.32
CA GLU A 21 16.34 -3.58 -2.48
C GLU A 21 15.44 -4.69 -1.93
N ASN A 22 14.52 -4.38 -1.01
CA ASN A 22 13.55 -5.32 -0.50
C ASN A 22 12.48 -5.62 -1.56
N LEU A 23 11.94 -4.59 -2.21
CA LEU A 23 10.93 -4.75 -3.27
C LEU A 23 11.45 -5.61 -4.43
N LYS A 24 12.69 -5.39 -4.87
CA LYS A 24 13.35 -6.17 -5.92
C LYS A 24 13.53 -7.65 -5.56
N LYS A 25 13.53 -8.02 -4.28
CA LYS A 25 13.72 -9.42 -3.84
C LYS A 25 12.42 -10.23 -3.93
N ILE A 26 11.25 -9.58 -3.91
CA ILE A 26 9.96 -10.26 -3.92
C ILE A 26 9.76 -10.96 -5.27
N ALA A 27 9.56 -12.28 -5.22
CA ALA A 27 9.49 -13.15 -6.40
C ALA A 27 8.11 -13.74 -6.67
N VAL A 28 7.12 -13.41 -5.83
CA VAL A 28 5.72 -13.82 -5.96
C VAL A 28 4.87 -12.67 -6.52
N PRO A 29 3.67 -12.93 -7.07
CA PRO A 29 2.74 -11.87 -7.46
C PRO A 29 2.44 -10.93 -6.27
N VAL A 30 2.43 -9.62 -6.54
CA VAL A 30 2.15 -8.58 -5.54
C VAL A 30 1.08 -7.65 -6.08
N LEU A 31 0.01 -7.47 -5.31
CA LEU A 31 -0.99 -6.43 -5.54
C LEU A 31 -0.64 -5.18 -4.72
N VAL A 32 -0.52 -4.05 -5.41
CA VAL A 32 -0.42 -2.70 -4.83
C VAL A 32 -1.75 -1.99 -5.04
N MET A 33 -2.43 -1.67 -3.94
CA MET A 33 -3.71 -0.95 -3.92
C MET A 33 -3.49 0.43 -3.29
N HIS A 34 -3.91 1.52 -3.95
CA HIS A 34 -3.71 2.87 -3.39
C HIS A 34 -4.76 3.89 -3.82
N GLY A 35 -5.12 4.79 -2.90
CA GLY A 35 -6.03 5.90 -3.15
C GLY A 35 -5.29 7.10 -3.74
N GLU A 36 -5.80 7.66 -4.83
CA GLU A 36 -5.11 8.76 -5.52
C GLU A 36 -5.16 10.09 -4.75
N ALA A 37 -6.10 10.23 -3.81
CA ALA A 37 -6.24 11.39 -2.94
C ALA A 37 -5.67 11.15 -1.53
N ASP A 38 -4.77 10.17 -1.37
CA ASP A 38 -4.04 9.96 -0.13
C ASP A 38 -3.15 11.18 0.19
N GLN A 39 -3.47 11.86 1.29
CA GLN A 39 -2.74 13.05 1.76
C GLN A 39 -1.59 12.73 2.73
N VAL A 40 -1.48 11.48 3.18
CA VAL A 40 -0.41 11.02 4.09
C VAL A 40 0.74 10.43 3.29
N VAL A 41 0.43 9.57 2.31
CA VAL A 41 1.39 8.98 1.39
C VAL A 41 1.02 9.36 -0.04
N PRO A 42 1.64 10.42 -0.61
CA PRO A 42 1.25 10.93 -1.92
C PRO A 42 1.46 9.90 -3.03
N PHE A 43 0.40 9.63 -3.79
CA PHE A 43 0.39 8.59 -4.84
C PHE A 43 1.54 8.77 -5.84
N ALA A 44 1.66 9.97 -6.42
CA ALA A 44 2.57 10.24 -7.54
C ALA A 44 4.06 10.00 -7.21
N SER A 45 4.47 10.23 -5.95
CA SER A 45 5.86 10.08 -5.53
C SER A 45 6.21 8.70 -4.96
N SER A 46 5.22 7.84 -4.70
CA SER A 46 5.41 6.58 -3.98
C SER A 46 5.01 5.36 -4.82
N VAL A 47 3.77 5.30 -5.27
CA VAL A 47 3.14 4.07 -5.75
C VAL A 47 3.68 3.60 -7.11
N PRO A 48 3.78 4.45 -8.15
CA PRO A 48 4.30 4.00 -9.45
C PRO A 48 5.70 3.41 -9.33
N ARG A 49 6.59 4.08 -8.58
CA ARG A 49 7.96 3.60 -8.34
C ARG A 49 7.99 2.26 -7.61
N ALA A 50 7.16 2.07 -6.59
CA ALA A 50 7.11 0.80 -5.87
C ALA A 50 6.68 -0.36 -6.77
N VAL A 51 5.69 -0.14 -7.64
CA VAL A 51 5.20 -1.15 -8.59
C VAL A 51 6.27 -1.50 -9.63
N GLU A 52 6.98 -0.50 -10.16
CA GLU A 52 8.08 -0.71 -11.13
C GLU A 52 9.24 -1.53 -10.55
N LEU A 53 9.48 -1.43 -9.24
CA LEU A 53 10.54 -2.19 -8.56
C LEU A 53 10.17 -3.66 -8.31
N LEU A 54 8.89 -4.00 -8.32
CA LEU A 54 8.40 -5.37 -8.11
C LEU A 54 8.53 -6.18 -9.40
N LYS A 55 8.97 -7.44 -9.28
CA LYS A 55 9.10 -8.33 -10.44
C LYS A 55 7.75 -8.66 -11.09
N ILE A 56 6.72 -8.78 -10.27
CA ILE A 56 5.36 -9.16 -10.68
C ILE A 56 4.37 -8.26 -9.92
N GLY A 57 4.47 -6.95 -10.17
CA GLY A 57 3.61 -5.95 -9.56
C GLY A 57 2.32 -5.73 -10.35
N LEU A 58 1.18 -5.81 -9.67
CA LEU A 58 -0.13 -5.38 -10.15
C LEU A 58 -0.51 -4.10 -9.42
N LEU A 59 -0.97 -3.09 -10.16
CA LEU A 59 -1.42 -1.83 -9.58
C LEU A 59 -2.93 -1.69 -9.74
N LYS A 60 -3.61 -1.38 -8.63
CA LYS A 60 -5.01 -0.97 -8.59
C LYS A 60 -5.12 0.38 -7.89
N THR A 61 -5.56 1.40 -8.61
CA THR A 61 -5.75 2.75 -8.06
C THR A 61 -7.22 3.07 -7.84
N TYR A 62 -7.47 3.98 -6.91
CA TYR A 62 -8.82 4.42 -6.55
C TYR A 62 -8.89 5.95 -6.56
N PRO A 63 -9.40 6.54 -7.66
CA PRO A 63 -9.52 7.99 -7.79
C PRO A 63 -10.32 8.61 -6.64
N GLY A 64 -9.77 9.65 -6.01
CA GLY A 64 -10.43 10.37 -4.92
C GLY A 64 -10.40 9.69 -3.55
N TYR A 65 -9.83 8.48 -3.43
CA TYR A 65 -9.87 7.75 -2.16
C TYR A 65 -8.75 8.23 -1.21
N PRO A 66 -9.03 8.35 0.11
CA PRO A 66 -8.07 8.87 1.09
C PRO A 66 -7.14 7.77 1.65
N HIS A 67 -6.15 8.14 2.46
CA HIS A 67 -5.28 7.20 3.19
C HIS A 67 -6.08 6.12 3.97
N GLY A 68 -7.17 6.54 4.62
CA GLY A 68 -8.05 5.68 5.41
C GLY A 68 -9.01 4.81 4.60
N MET A 69 -8.81 4.63 3.29
CA MET A 69 -9.72 3.92 2.37
C MET A 69 -10.08 2.51 2.82
N LEU A 70 -9.19 1.82 3.53
CA LEU A 70 -9.44 0.47 4.08
C LEU A 70 -10.61 0.44 5.08
N THR A 71 -10.89 1.57 5.74
CA THR A 71 -12.03 1.69 6.65
C THR A 71 -13.23 2.36 5.98
N THR A 72 -13.00 3.40 5.16
CA THR A 72 -14.09 4.22 4.60
C THR A 72 -14.73 3.63 3.34
N HIS A 73 -14.05 2.71 2.64
CA HIS A 73 -14.51 2.13 1.37
C HIS A 73 -14.31 0.60 1.33
N ALA A 74 -14.45 -0.07 2.48
CA ALA A 74 -14.20 -1.50 2.61
C ALA A 74 -15.07 -2.38 1.70
N ASP A 75 -16.27 -1.91 1.36
CA ASP A 75 -17.20 -2.55 0.42
C ASP A 75 -16.64 -2.67 -1.00
N VAL A 76 -15.77 -1.74 -1.40
CA VAL A 76 -15.08 -1.76 -2.70
C VAL A 76 -13.75 -2.52 -2.61
N LEU A 77 -12.98 -2.28 -1.55
CA LEU A 77 -11.63 -2.83 -1.43
C LEU A 77 -11.59 -4.32 -1.11
N ASN A 78 -12.51 -4.81 -0.26
CA ASN A 78 -12.51 -6.20 0.15
C ASN A 78 -12.75 -7.18 -1.02
N PRO A 79 -13.70 -6.94 -1.95
CA PRO A 79 -13.86 -7.76 -3.14
C PRO A 79 -12.62 -7.80 -4.04
N ASP A 80 -11.97 -6.66 -4.28
CA ASP A 80 -10.75 -6.57 -5.10
C ASP A 80 -9.62 -7.40 -4.48
N LEU A 81 -9.41 -7.25 -3.16
CA LEU A 81 -8.42 -8.03 -2.43
C LEU A 81 -8.73 -9.53 -2.47
N LEU A 82 -9.98 -9.92 -2.27
CA LEU A 82 -10.40 -11.32 -2.33
C LEU A 82 -10.22 -11.92 -3.73
N SER A 83 -10.46 -11.12 -4.78
CA SER A 83 -10.24 -11.54 -6.15
C SER A 83 -8.76 -11.87 -6.41
N PHE A 84 -7.84 -11.05 -5.90
CA PHE A 84 -6.41 -11.32 -6.03
C PHE A 84 -5.95 -12.55 -5.23
N ILE A 85 -6.50 -12.76 -4.02
CA ILE A 85 -6.16 -13.94 -3.21
C ILE A 85 -6.59 -15.26 -3.88
N ARG A 86 -7.63 -15.23 -4.72
CA ARG A 86 -8.17 -16.42 -5.39
C ARG A 86 -7.54 -16.70 -6.77
N SER A 87 -6.65 -15.85 -7.27
CA SER A 87 -6.03 -15.98 -8.61
C SER A 87 -4.77 -16.82 -8.63
#